data_AF-H2SPF7-F1
#
_entry.id   AF-H2SPF7-F1
#
_cell.length_a   1.000
_cell.length_b   1.000
_cell.length_c   1.000
_cell.angle_alpha   90.00
_cell.angle_beta   90.00
_cell.angle_gamma   90.00
#
_symmetry.space_group_name_H-M   'P 1'
#
loop_
_entity.id
_entity.type
_entity.pdbx_description
1 polymer ?
#
loop_
_entity_poly.entity_id
_entity_poly.type
_entity_poly.pdbx_seq_one_letter_code
_entity_poly.pdbx_strand_id
1 'polypeptide(L)'
;MKNKQEDQRVQTAQPADMSSFEVTVQQLNDLLTDESGFYSWPTKHFHEVYPRIYVGNAFVAMNVMRLKRQGVTHVLNAAEGNSFMHVNTGAGFYASTGIVYHGIPASDTDHFDISVYFAEAADFIEKALMYKAGKGKVYVHCREGYSRSPTLVVAYLMLCQNMDVHTALATVRQKREVGPNDGFLRQLCRLNQRLSAEGKFWKCSGGPQGAAWRPASSPHRHFLSPRL
;
A
#
# COMPACT_ATOMS: atom_id res chain seq x y z
N MET A 1 -60.24 8.30 -43.06
CA MET A 1 -60.36 7.67 -41.72
C MET A 1 -59.14 6.79 -41.53
N LYS A 2 -58.17 7.22 -40.69
CA LYS A 2 -57.62 6.53 -39.50
C LYS A 2 -57.08 5.10 -39.77
N ASN A 3 -55.90 4.67 -39.35
CA ASN A 3 -54.76 5.27 -38.66
C ASN A 3 -53.57 4.31 -38.80
N LYS A 4 -52.36 4.89 -38.80
CA LYS A 4 -51.05 4.30 -38.49
C LYS A 4 -51.06 3.36 -37.27
N GLN A 5 -50.29 2.27 -37.35
CA GLN A 5 -49.46 1.83 -36.21
C GLN A 5 -48.27 1.00 -36.73
N GLU A 6 -47.10 1.63 -36.75
CA GLU A 6 -45.80 0.98 -36.86
C GLU A 6 -45.45 0.41 -35.48
N ASP A 7 -45.24 -0.91 -35.42
CA ASP A 7 -44.65 -1.58 -34.26
C ASP A 7 -43.18 -1.16 -34.13
N GLN A 8 -42.93 -0.17 -33.26
CA GLN A 8 -41.59 0.15 -32.81
C GLN A 8 -41.11 -0.93 -31.84
N ARG A 9 -40.24 -1.78 -32.37
CA ARG A 9 -39.39 -2.70 -31.60
C ARG A 9 -38.55 -1.87 -30.62
N VAL A 10 -38.93 -1.87 -29.35
CA VAL A 10 -38.10 -1.32 -28.27
C VAL A 10 -36.87 -2.23 -28.15
N GLN A 11 -35.78 -1.83 -28.82
CA GLN A 11 -34.46 -2.36 -28.51
C GLN A 11 -34.08 -1.82 -27.14
N THR A 12 -34.31 -2.63 -26.11
CA THR A 12 -33.66 -2.45 -24.82
C THR A 12 -32.16 -2.53 -25.05
N ALA A 13 -31.48 -1.38 -24.96
CA ALA A 13 -30.03 -1.32 -24.93
C ALA A 13 -29.54 -2.26 -23.82
N GLN A 14 -28.68 -3.21 -24.17
CA GLN A 14 -28.02 -4.04 -23.18
C GLN A 14 -27.18 -3.12 -22.27
N PRO A 15 -27.14 -3.37 -20.95
CA PRO A 15 -26.25 -2.62 -20.07
C PRO A 15 -24.83 -2.77 -20.60
N ALA A 16 -24.15 -1.64 -20.79
CA ALA A 16 -22.74 -1.62 -21.17
C ALA A 16 -21.96 -2.53 -20.22
N ASP A 17 -21.22 -3.47 -20.79
CA ASP A 17 -20.39 -4.41 -20.06
C ASP A 17 -19.33 -3.66 -19.25
N MET A 18 -19.60 -3.50 -17.95
CA MET A 18 -18.71 -2.89 -16.96
C MET A 18 -17.58 -3.85 -16.53
N SER A 19 -17.35 -4.97 -17.22
CA SER A 19 -16.30 -5.95 -16.87
C SER A 19 -14.90 -5.61 -17.41
N SER A 20 -14.75 -4.56 -18.24
CA SER A 20 -13.52 -4.33 -19.00
C SER A 20 -12.33 -3.71 -18.25
N PHE A 21 -12.41 -3.48 -16.94
CA PHE A 21 -11.34 -2.81 -16.16
C PHE A 21 -10.97 -3.48 -14.82
N GLU A 22 -11.45 -4.70 -14.56
CA GLU A 22 -11.10 -5.39 -13.31
C GLU A 22 -9.69 -5.99 -13.38
N VAL A 23 -8.73 -5.39 -12.66
CA VAL A 23 -7.39 -5.97 -12.52
C VAL A 23 -7.47 -7.22 -11.65
N THR A 24 -7.07 -8.36 -12.21
CA THR A 24 -7.08 -9.67 -11.55
C THR A 24 -5.78 -9.93 -10.78
N VAL A 25 -5.83 -10.89 -9.84
CA VAL A 25 -4.63 -11.35 -9.11
C VAL A 25 -3.61 -11.93 -10.06
N GLN A 26 -4.04 -12.68 -11.09
CA GLN A 26 -3.13 -13.28 -12.06
C GLN A 26 -2.32 -12.22 -12.80
N GLN A 27 -2.96 -11.14 -13.25
CA GLN A 27 -2.26 -10.03 -13.89
C GLN A 27 -1.23 -9.37 -12.97
N LEU A 28 -1.51 -9.29 -11.67
CA LEU A 28 -0.54 -8.79 -10.70
C LEU A 28 0.60 -9.79 -10.46
N ASN A 29 0.31 -11.09 -10.44
CA ASN A 29 1.33 -12.13 -10.32
C ASN A 29 2.27 -12.14 -11.54
N ASP A 30 1.74 -12.02 -12.76
CA ASP A 30 2.50 -11.95 -14.00
C ASP A 30 3.49 -10.76 -13.99
N LEU A 31 3.11 -9.64 -13.36
CA LEU A 31 3.97 -8.46 -13.18
C LEU A 31 5.12 -8.71 -12.18
N LEU A 32 4.95 -9.65 -11.25
CA LEU A 32 5.93 -9.93 -10.19
C LEU A 32 6.96 -10.98 -10.59
N THR A 33 6.57 -11.89 -11.49
CA THR A 33 7.41 -12.98 -12.01
C THR A 33 8.29 -12.53 -13.18
N ASP A 34 9.33 -13.31 -13.47
CA ASP A 34 10.09 -13.18 -14.72
C ASP A 34 9.39 -13.84 -15.90
N GLU A 35 10.02 -13.84 -17.09
CA GLU A 35 9.49 -14.45 -18.32
C GLU A 35 9.24 -15.96 -18.20
N SER A 36 9.84 -16.62 -17.21
CA SER A 36 9.65 -18.04 -16.92
C SER A 36 8.58 -18.30 -15.84
N GLY A 37 7.93 -17.26 -15.32
CA GLY A 37 6.93 -17.37 -14.28
C GLY A 37 7.50 -17.55 -12.86
N PHE A 38 8.81 -17.30 -12.66
CA PHE A 38 9.44 -17.47 -11.36
C PHE A 38 9.52 -16.14 -10.57
N TYR A 39 9.30 -16.26 -9.26
CA TYR A 39 9.53 -15.17 -8.32
C TYR A 39 11.00 -15.08 -7.94
N SER A 40 11.54 -13.86 -7.96
CA SER A 40 12.88 -13.58 -7.44
C SER A 40 12.83 -13.11 -5.99
N TRP A 41 13.83 -13.50 -5.20
CA TRP A 41 13.99 -13.02 -3.82
C TRP A 41 14.85 -11.76 -3.76
N PRO A 42 14.65 -10.86 -2.76
CA PRO A 42 15.44 -9.65 -2.64
C PRO A 42 16.92 -9.94 -2.37
N THR A 43 17.80 -9.39 -3.20
CA THR A 43 19.26 -9.57 -3.07
C THR A 43 19.91 -8.59 -2.09
N LYS A 44 19.25 -7.46 -1.81
CA LYS A 44 19.69 -6.44 -0.84
C LYS A 44 18.67 -6.31 0.30
N HIS A 45 19.15 -5.85 1.46
CA HIS A 45 18.29 -5.71 2.64
C HIS A 45 17.17 -4.67 2.49
N PHE A 46 17.37 -3.65 1.66
CA PHE A 46 16.37 -2.62 1.40
C PHE A 46 16.62 -1.89 0.09
N HIS A 47 15.59 -1.22 -0.43
CA HIS A 47 15.66 -0.33 -1.58
C HIS A 47 14.78 0.90 -1.33
N GLU A 48 15.15 2.04 -1.92
CA GLU A 48 14.25 3.18 -2.09
C GLU A 48 13.31 2.87 -3.25
N VAL A 49 12.05 2.56 -2.95
CA VAL A 49 11.07 2.11 -3.95
C VAL A 49 10.27 3.27 -4.54
N TYR A 50 10.21 4.39 -3.82
CA TYR A 50 9.62 5.65 -4.22
C TYR A 50 10.36 6.77 -3.47
N PRO A 51 10.43 8.03 -3.96
CA PRO A 51 11.18 9.08 -3.30
C PRO A 51 10.94 9.16 -1.78
N ARG A 52 12.01 8.92 -1.01
CA ARG A 52 12.07 8.88 0.47
C ARG A 52 11.27 7.76 1.16
N ILE A 53 10.72 6.82 0.40
CA ILE A 53 10.06 5.61 0.89
C ILE A 53 10.96 4.41 0.64
N TYR A 54 11.44 3.82 1.72
CA TYR A 54 12.28 2.63 1.69
C TYR A 54 11.47 1.40 2.07
N VAL A 55 11.65 0.31 1.33
CA VAL A 55 11.16 -1.01 1.72
C VAL A 55 12.33 -1.93 1.99
N GLY A 56 12.28 -2.66 3.11
CA GLY A 56 13.30 -3.66 3.41
C GLY A 56 12.94 -4.62 4.53
N ASN A 57 13.96 -5.34 4.99
CA ASN A 57 13.83 -6.45 5.93
C ASN A 57 14.09 -6.04 7.39
N ALA A 58 13.86 -6.98 8.30
CA ALA A 58 14.01 -6.83 9.74
C ALA A 58 15.46 -6.52 10.16
N PHE A 59 16.46 -7.04 9.42
CA PHE A 59 17.88 -6.85 9.74
C PHE A 59 18.27 -5.36 9.84
N VAL A 60 17.75 -4.54 8.93
CA VAL A 60 18.01 -3.09 8.95
C VAL A 60 17.12 -2.40 9.98
N ALA A 61 15.86 -2.83 10.14
CA ALA A 61 14.93 -2.26 11.12
C ALA A 61 15.47 -2.35 12.55
N MET A 62 16.10 -3.48 12.89
CA MET A 62 16.69 -3.74 14.20
C MET A 62 18.07 -3.07 14.39
N ASN A 63 18.57 -2.33 13.40
CA ASN A 63 19.84 -1.63 13.47
C ASN A 63 19.64 -0.11 13.35
N VAL A 64 19.40 0.53 14.49
CA VAL A 64 19.18 1.98 14.60
C VAL A 64 20.32 2.79 13.98
N MET A 65 21.57 2.37 14.15
CA MET A 65 22.71 3.08 13.55
C MET A 65 22.65 3.07 12.03
N ARG A 66 22.25 1.94 11.43
CA ARG A 66 22.09 1.83 9.98
C ARG A 66 20.93 2.67 9.47
N LEU A 67 19.79 2.68 10.18
CA LEU A 67 18.66 3.55 9.87
C LEU A 67 19.05 5.04 9.90
N LYS A 68 19.75 5.48 10.96
CA LYS A 68 20.24 6.85 11.09
C LYS A 68 21.21 7.24 9.98
N ARG A 69 22.13 6.34 9.60
CA ARG A 69 23.07 6.59 8.49
C ARG A 69 22.36 6.82 7.15
N GLN A 70 21.21 6.19 6.94
CA GLN A 70 20.38 6.42 5.75
C GLN A 70 19.50 7.68 5.86
N GLY A 71 19.51 8.35 7.02
CA GLY A 71 18.66 9.50 7.31
C GLY A 71 17.20 9.14 7.56
N VAL A 72 16.91 7.88 7.90
CA VAL A 72 15.54 7.45 8.23
C VAL A 72 15.04 8.21 9.45
N THR A 73 13.83 8.75 9.33
CA THR A 73 13.15 9.52 10.39
C THR A 73 11.93 8.79 10.95
N HIS A 74 11.34 7.89 10.15
CA HIS A 74 10.12 7.18 10.48
C HIS A 74 10.30 5.69 10.15
N VAL A 75 9.80 4.81 11.01
CA VAL A 75 9.78 3.35 10.79
C VAL A 75 8.34 2.86 10.89
N LEU A 76 7.88 2.18 9.85
CA LEU A 76 6.62 1.45 9.82
C LEU A 76 6.92 -0.05 9.82
N ASN A 77 6.62 -0.73 10.93
CA ASN A 77 6.76 -2.16 11.07
C ASN A 77 5.45 -2.86 10.70
N ALA A 78 5.36 -3.39 9.49
CA ALA A 78 4.24 -4.17 8.97
C ALA A 78 4.24 -5.64 9.45
N ALA A 79 4.97 -5.95 10.52
CA ALA A 79 5.11 -7.29 11.08
C ALA A 79 5.38 -7.23 12.59
N GLU A 80 4.77 -6.29 13.31
CA GLU A 80 4.98 -6.15 14.75
C GLU A 80 4.47 -7.38 15.50
N GLY A 81 5.32 -7.96 16.36
CA GLY A 81 4.95 -9.09 17.20
C GLY A 81 6.13 -9.99 17.56
N ASN A 82 5.85 -11.06 18.30
CA ASN A 82 6.86 -11.88 18.95
C ASN A 82 7.07 -13.26 18.31
N SER A 83 6.30 -13.63 17.29
CA SER A 83 6.47 -14.93 16.63
C SER A 83 7.64 -14.94 15.64
N PHE A 84 8.06 -16.13 15.19
CA PHE A 84 9.19 -16.30 14.28
C PHE A 84 9.08 -15.45 13.00
N MET A 85 7.87 -15.24 12.47
CA MET A 85 7.64 -14.45 11.25
C MET A 85 7.33 -12.97 11.52
N HIS A 86 7.42 -12.53 12.77
CA HIS A 86 7.27 -11.13 13.20
C HIS A 86 8.62 -10.50 13.57
N VAL A 87 8.58 -9.20 13.83
CA VAL A 87 9.72 -8.39 14.25
C VAL A 87 9.36 -7.73 15.56
N ASN A 88 10.02 -8.17 16.63
CA ASN A 88 9.83 -7.65 17.98
C ASN A 88 10.60 -6.34 18.16
N THR A 89 10.09 -5.29 17.52
CA THR A 89 10.42 -3.89 17.80
C THR A 89 9.14 -3.17 18.22
N GLY A 90 9.29 -1.98 18.79
CA GLY A 90 8.17 -1.19 19.30
C GLY A 90 8.59 0.23 19.62
N ALA A 91 7.67 1.07 20.11
CA ALA A 91 7.97 2.45 20.48
C ALA A 91 9.15 2.56 21.48
N GLY A 92 9.22 1.65 22.45
CA GLY A 92 10.33 1.60 23.42
C GLY A 92 11.70 1.35 22.78
N PHE A 93 11.77 0.52 21.73
CA PHE A 93 13.01 0.24 21.00
C PHE A 93 13.56 1.50 20.30
N TYR A 94 12.68 2.40 19.85
CA TYR A 94 13.05 3.62 19.12
C TYR A 94 13.03 4.91 19.96
N ALA A 95 12.57 4.86 21.21
CA ALA A 95 12.26 6.06 22.02
C ALA A 95 13.39 7.09 22.12
N SER A 96 14.64 6.66 22.31
CA SER A 96 15.81 7.54 22.44
C SER A 96 16.55 7.82 21.13
N THR A 97 15.97 7.38 20.01
CA THR A 97 16.67 7.42 18.72
C THR A 97 16.32 8.65 17.89
N GLY A 98 15.18 9.29 18.17
CA GLY A 98 14.61 10.35 17.33
C GLY A 98 13.89 9.83 16.09
N ILE A 99 13.75 8.50 15.94
CA ILE A 99 12.94 7.86 14.91
C ILE A 99 11.52 7.73 15.44
N VAL A 100 10.54 8.22 14.67
CA VAL A 100 9.12 8.02 14.94
C VAL A 100 8.73 6.62 14.49
N TYR A 101 8.05 5.87 15.36
CA TYR A 101 7.70 4.48 15.12
C TYR A 101 6.19 4.29 15.00
N HIS A 102 5.79 3.38 14.11
CA HIS A 102 4.45 2.84 14.07
C HIS A 102 4.50 1.34 13.71
N GLY A 103 3.68 0.54 14.37
CA GLY A 103 3.67 -0.91 14.24
C GLY A 103 2.29 -1.45 13.92
N ILE A 104 2.24 -2.37 12.95
CA ILE A 104 1.05 -3.07 12.51
C ILE A 104 1.29 -4.57 12.74
N PRO A 105 0.45 -5.24 13.54
CA PRO A 105 0.61 -6.66 13.87
C PRO A 105 0.06 -7.56 12.76
N ALA A 106 0.69 -7.52 11.58
CA ALA A 106 0.24 -8.29 10.40
C ALA A 106 0.96 -9.63 10.21
N SER A 107 0.15 -10.67 10.05
CA SER A 107 0.57 -12.01 9.63
C SER A 107 0.65 -12.12 8.12
N ASP A 108 1.66 -12.83 7.60
CA ASP A 108 1.87 -13.02 6.16
C ASP A 108 1.09 -14.22 5.62
N THR A 109 -0.23 -14.12 5.67
CA THR A 109 -1.14 -15.20 5.27
C THR A 109 -2.24 -14.64 4.39
N ASP A 110 -2.71 -15.43 3.45
CA ASP A 110 -3.73 -15.01 2.47
C ASP A 110 -5.12 -14.72 3.08
N HIS A 111 -5.36 -15.22 4.29
CA HIS A 111 -6.56 -14.96 5.09
C HIS A 111 -6.41 -13.81 6.09
N PHE A 112 -5.23 -13.18 6.21
CA PHE A 112 -5.10 -11.97 7.04
C PHE A 112 -5.65 -10.77 6.29
N ASP A 113 -6.56 -10.02 6.91
CA ASP A 113 -7.09 -8.79 6.34
C ASP A 113 -6.13 -7.62 6.62
N ILE A 114 -5.16 -7.41 5.72
CA ILE A 114 -4.23 -6.28 5.80
C ILE A 114 -4.89 -4.97 5.34
N SER A 115 -6.03 -5.05 4.63
CA SER A 115 -6.71 -3.88 4.05
C SER A 115 -7.24 -2.91 5.11
N VAL A 116 -7.56 -3.41 6.30
CA VAL A 116 -7.96 -2.59 7.45
C VAL A 116 -6.88 -1.58 7.85
N TYR A 117 -5.61 -1.86 7.52
CA TYR A 117 -4.46 -1.00 7.84
C TYR A 117 -4.04 -0.09 6.68
N PHE A 118 -4.67 -0.15 5.51
CA PHE A 118 -4.25 0.66 4.35
C PHE A 118 -4.31 2.16 4.62
N ALA A 119 -5.40 2.64 5.24
CA ALA A 119 -5.53 4.07 5.55
C ALA A 119 -4.57 4.52 6.66
N GLU A 120 -4.39 3.69 7.70
CA GLU A 120 -3.48 3.95 8.81
C GLU A 120 -2.01 4.00 8.34
N ALA A 121 -1.59 3.03 7.53
CA ALA A 121 -0.26 3.01 6.94
C ALA A 121 -0.03 4.18 5.99
N ALA A 122 -1.01 4.52 5.15
CA ALA A 122 -0.91 5.63 4.21
C ALA A 122 -0.78 6.98 4.94
N ASP A 123 -1.56 7.20 6.01
CA ASP A 123 -1.46 8.40 6.85
C ASP A 123 -0.08 8.51 7.52
N PHE A 124 0.45 7.41 8.05
CA PHE A 124 1.78 7.40 8.66
C PHE A 124 2.88 7.72 7.63
N ILE A 125 2.81 7.14 6.44
CA ILE A 125 3.76 7.40 5.35
C ILE A 125 3.67 8.87 4.91
N GLU A 126 2.47 9.41 4.70
CA GLU A 126 2.28 10.81 4.30
C GLU A 126 2.84 11.79 5.35
N LYS A 127 2.54 11.55 6.63
CA LYS A 127 3.10 12.33 7.75
C LYS A 127 4.62 12.26 7.79
N ALA A 128 5.19 11.07 7.55
CA ALA A 128 6.63 10.89 7.49
C ALA A 128 7.26 11.71 6.36
N LEU A 129 6.63 11.78 5.19
CA LEU A 129 7.13 12.54 4.05
C LEU A 129 7.01 14.04 4.26
N MET A 130 5.96 14.53 4.94
CA MET A 130 5.79 15.94 5.27
C MET A 130 6.71 16.42 6.39
N TYR A 131 7.32 15.50 7.15
CA TYR A 131 8.19 15.81 8.26
C TYR A 131 9.36 16.74 7.88
N LYS A 132 9.64 17.72 8.76
CA LYS A 132 10.72 18.73 8.61
C LYS A 132 10.74 19.37 7.22
N ALA A 133 9.62 19.99 6.84
CA ALA A 133 9.46 20.68 5.56
C ALA A 133 9.75 19.76 4.35
N GLY A 134 9.18 18.55 4.35
CA GLY A 134 9.31 17.63 3.22
C GLY A 134 10.63 16.86 3.17
N LYS A 135 11.38 16.79 4.27
CA LYS A 135 12.71 16.14 4.31
C LYS A 135 12.71 14.77 5.00
N GLY A 136 11.57 14.34 5.54
CA GLY A 136 11.46 13.06 6.21
C GLY A 136 11.59 11.88 5.25
N LYS A 137 12.12 10.79 5.81
CA LYS A 137 12.30 9.49 5.16
C LYS A 137 11.65 8.40 6.00
N VAL A 138 10.92 7.50 5.34
CA VAL A 138 10.21 6.39 6.00
C VAL A 138 10.79 5.06 5.57
N TYR A 139 11.03 4.18 6.54
CA TYR A 139 11.44 2.80 6.32
C TYR A 139 10.28 1.87 6.66
N VAL A 140 9.63 1.33 5.63
CA VAL A 140 8.51 0.41 5.74
C VAL A 140 9.03 -1.02 5.62
N HIS A 141 8.94 -1.80 6.69
CA HIS A 141 9.51 -3.14 6.73
C HIS A 141 8.53 -4.17 7.23
N CYS A 142 8.81 -5.42 6.91
CA CYS A 142 8.22 -6.57 7.58
C CYS A 142 9.37 -7.48 8.02
N ARG A 143 9.19 -8.81 7.94
CA ARG A 143 10.29 -9.75 8.16
C ARG A 143 11.33 -9.68 7.04
N GLU A 144 10.91 -9.96 5.81
CA GLU A 144 11.79 -10.03 4.62
C GLU A 144 11.72 -8.79 3.72
N GLY A 145 10.76 -7.90 3.97
CA GLY A 145 10.47 -6.80 3.05
C GLY A 145 9.95 -7.27 1.69
N TYR A 146 9.17 -8.34 1.67
CA TYR A 146 8.79 -9.07 0.45
C TYR A 146 7.29 -9.08 0.18
N SER A 147 6.44 -9.27 1.20
CA SER A 147 4.98 -9.34 1.04
C SER A 147 4.28 -8.20 1.78
N ARG A 148 4.14 -8.28 3.12
CA ARG A 148 3.41 -7.31 3.97
C ARG A 148 3.77 -5.83 3.75
N SER A 149 5.05 -5.47 3.85
CA SER A 149 5.47 -4.06 3.72
C SER A 149 5.31 -3.50 2.30
N PRO A 150 5.69 -4.20 1.21
CA PRO A 150 5.33 -3.81 -0.13
C PRO A 150 3.82 -3.57 -0.31
N THR A 151 2.95 -4.44 0.22
CA THR A 151 1.50 -4.26 0.11
C THR A 151 1.05 -2.91 0.68
N LEU A 152 1.52 -2.53 1.87
CA LEU A 152 1.17 -1.24 2.47
C LEU A 152 1.71 -0.05 1.68
N VAL A 153 2.92 -0.15 1.09
CA VAL A 153 3.47 0.90 0.23
C VAL A 153 2.69 1.02 -1.08
N VAL A 154 2.31 -0.09 -1.70
CA VAL A 154 1.45 -0.09 -2.91
C VAL A 154 0.11 0.56 -2.60
N ALA A 155 -0.53 0.20 -1.49
CA ALA A 155 -1.78 0.83 -1.06
C ALA A 155 -1.63 2.35 -0.83
N TYR A 156 -0.51 2.80 -0.24
CA TYR A 156 -0.21 4.23 -0.10
C TYR A 156 -0.08 4.93 -1.47
N LEU A 157 0.63 4.35 -2.43
CA LEU A 157 0.78 4.92 -3.77
C LEU A 157 -0.59 5.04 -4.47
N MET A 158 -1.47 4.07 -4.26
CA MET A 158 -2.84 4.12 -4.79
C MET A 158 -3.69 5.22 -4.13
N LEU A 159 -3.61 5.33 -2.80
CA LEU A 159 -4.45 6.25 -2.02
C LEU A 159 -3.99 7.71 -2.13
N CYS A 160 -2.69 7.95 -2.15
CA CYS A 160 -2.10 9.28 -2.00
C CYS A 160 -1.37 9.78 -3.25
N GLN A 161 -0.96 8.89 -4.16
CA GLN A 161 -0.20 9.25 -5.37
C GLN A 161 -0.98 8.98 -6.67
N ASN A 162 -2.29 8.73 -6.57
CA ASN A 162 -3.21 8.63 -7.70
C ASN A 162 -2.83 7.55 -8.74
N MET A 163 -2.24 6.45 -8.26
CA MET A 163 -1.81 5.31 -9.10
C MET A 163 -2.82 4.18 -9.04
N ASP A 164 -3.20 3.59 -10.17
CA ASP A 164 -3.88 2.30 -10.14
C ASP A 164 -2.96 1.20 -9.55
N VAL A 165 -3.55 0.06 -9.15
CA VAL A 165 -2.83 -1.05 -8.51
C VAL A 165 -1.68 -1.58 -9.35
N HIS A 166 -1.84 -1.66 -10.68
CA HIS A 166 -0.82 -2.20 -11.57
C HIS A 166 0.38 -1.24 -11.60
N THR A 167 0.13 0.05 -11.81
CA THR A 167 1.14 1.11 -11.80
C THR A 167 1.87 1.21 -10.46
N ALA A 168 1.13 1.16 -9.35
CA ALA A 168 1.70 1.20 -8.01
C ALA A 168 2.58 -0.04 -7.71
N LEU A 169 2.11 -1.24 -8.06
CA LEU A 169 2.87 -2.47 -7.88
C LEU A 169 4.12 -2.50 -8.76
N ALA A 170 4.01 -2.09 -10.02
CA ALA A 170 5.13 -2.00 -10.96
C ALA A 170 6.20 -1.03 -10.46
N THR A 171 5.79 0.13 -9.92
CA THR A 171 6.70 1.14 -9.34
C THR A 171 7.56 0.53 -8.24
N VAL A 172 6.95 -0.25 -7.34
CA VAL A 172 7.68 -0.92 -6.25
C VAL A 172 8.54 -2.07 -6.80
N ARG A 173 7.97 -2.92 -7.65
CA ARG A 173 8.64 -4.11 -8.21
C ARG A 173 9.87 -3.77 -9.05
N GLN A 174 9.87 -2.63 -9.72
CA GLN A 174 11.02 -2.14 -10.49
C GLN A 174 12.25 -1.86 -9.62
N LYS A 175 12.05 -1.53 -8.34
CA LYS A 175 13.13 -1.15 -7.41
C LYS A 175 13.52 -2.27 -6.46
N ARG A 176 12.60 -3.20 -6.18
CA ARG A 176 12.82 -4.31 -5.26
C ARG A 176 12.02 -5.52 -5.72
N GLU A 177 12.62 -6.69 -5.63
CA GLU A 177 11.91 -7.96 -5.76
C GLU A 177 10.89 -8.09 -4.62
N VAL A 178 9.62 -8.24 -4.97
CA VAL A 178 8.52 -8.33 -4.01
C VAL A 178 7.56 -9.41 -4.48
N GLY A 179 6.83 -9.99 -3.55
CA GLY A 179 5.80 -10.97 -3.79
C GLY A 179 4.79 -10.95 -2.65
N PRO A 180 3.90 -9.95 -2.60
CA PRO A 180 2.69 -10.02 -1.78
C PRO A 180 1.97 -11.34 -2.01
N ASN A 181 1.47 -11.98 -0.95
CA ASN A 181 0.64 -13.17 -1.13
C ASN A 181 -0.67 -12.85 -1.87
N ASP A 182 -1.29 -13.86 -2.47
CA ASP A 182 -2.52 -13.68 -3.27
C ASP A 182 -3.67 -13.05 -2.48
N GLY A 183 -3.76 -13.27 -1.16
CA GLY A 183 -4.75 -12.62 -0.31
C GLY A 183 -4.58 -11.11 -0.26
N PHE A 184 -3.34 -10.65 -0.18
CA PHE A 184 -3.01 -9.23 -0.21
C PHE A 184 -3.19 -8.63 -1.61
N LEU A 185 -2.83 -9.35 -2.66
CA LEU A 185 -3.11 -8.92 -4.03
C LEU A 185 -4.61 -8.78 -4.28
N ARG A 186 -5.44 -9.73 -3.83
CA ARG A 186 -6.91 -9.61 -3.87
C ARG A 186 -7.41 -8.36 -3.15
N GLN A 187 -6.85 -8.07 -1.98
CA GLN A 187 -7.21 -6.88 -1.20
C GLN A 187 -6.81 -5.58 -1.91
N LEU A 188 -5.68 -5.55 -2.62
CA LEU A 188 -5.28 -4.42 -3.47
C LEU A 188 -6.17 -4.29 -4.72
N CYS A 189 -6.57 -5.39 -5.36
CA CYS A 189 -7.54 -5.37 -6.47
C CYS A 189 -8.87 -4.76 -6.01
N ARG A 190 -9.37 -5.14 -4.82
CA ARG A 190 -10.58 -4.54 -4.22
C ARG A 190 -10.42 -3.05 -3.95
N LEU A 191 -9.25 -2.64 -3.44
CA LEU A 191 -8.92 -1.23 -3.28
C LEU A 191 -8.96 -0.50 -4.63
N ASN A 192 -8.41 -1.10 -5.68
CA ASN A 192 -8.43 -0.55 -7.04
C ASN A 192 -9.87 -0.36 -7.54
N GLN A 193 -10.71 -1.40 -7.46
CA GLN A 193 -12.11 -1.32 -7.85
C GLN A 193 -12.84 -0.19 -7.13
N ARG A 194 -12.65 -0.07 -5.81
CA ARG A 194 -13.25 1.00 -5.03
C ARG A 194 -12.79 2.39 -5.48
N LEU A 195 -11.48 2.59 -5.66
CA LEU A 195 -10.93 3.88 -6.08
C LEU A 195 -11.35 4.24 -7.52
N SER A 196 -11.46 3.26 -8.42
CA SER A 196 -12.03 3.44 -9.75
C SER A 196 -13.49 3.88 -9.69
N ALA A 197 -14.32 3.23 -8.87
CA ALA A 197 -15.73 3.58 -8.68
C ALA A 197 -15.90 4.98 -8.05
N GLU A 198 -14.95 5.42 -7.22
CA GLU A 198 -14.90 6.77 -6.65
C GLU A 198 -14.36 7.82 -7.65
N GLY A 199 -13.99 7.44 -8.87
CA GLY A 199 -13.45 8.34 -9.89
C GLY A 199 -12.04 8.87 -9.59
N LYS A 200 -11.30 8.20 -8.70
CA LYS A 200 -10.00 8.68 -8.21
C LYS A 200 -8.82 8.40 -9.16
N PHE A 201 -9.01 7.61 -10.22
CA PHE A 201 -7.93 7.33 -11.19
C PHE A 201 -7.96 8.19 -12.45
N TRP A 202 -8.75 9.26 -12.49
CA TRP A 202 -8.85 10.10 -13.69
C TRP A 202 -8.89 11.61 -13.43
N LYS A 203 -7.81 12.29 -13.83
CA LYS A 203 -7.87 13.56 -14.58
C LYS A 203 -6.73 13.59 -15.62
N CYS A 204 -6.90 12.90 -16.73
CA CYS A 204 -6.16 13.22 -17.95
C CYS A 204 -6.92 14.30 -18.73
N SER A 205 -6.73 15.56 -18.34
CA SER A 205 -6.81 16.78 -19.17
C SER A 205 -6.68 18.00 -18.25
N GLY A 206 -5.77 18.91 -18.59
CA GLY A 206 -5.24 19.96 -17.73
C GLY A 206 -6.27 20.75 -16.90
N GLY A 207 -5.99 20.89 -15.61
CA GLY A 207 -6.71 21.72 -14.65
C GLY A 207 -6.17 21.50 -13.22
N PRO A 208 -6.17 22.51 -12.34
CA PRO A 208 -5.25 22.58 -11.21
C PRO A 208 -5.51 21.51 -10.15
N GLN A 209 -4.40 21.04 -9.58
CA GLN A 209 -4.28 20.11 -8.45
C GLN A 209 -5.10 20.59 -7.25
N GLY A 210 -5.85 19.69 -6.61
CA GLY A 210 -6.55 20.06 -5.38
C GLY A 210 -7.64 19.10 -4.93
N ALA A 211 -7.29 17.85 -4.65
CA ALA A 211 -8.06 17.06 -3.68
C ALA A 211 -7.05 16.24 -2.86
N ALA A 212 -6.53 16.85 -1.80
CA ALA A 212 -5.72 16.15 -0.82
C ALA A 212 -6.55 14.97 -0.27
N TRP A 213 -5.98 13.76 -0.33
CA TRP A 213 -6.53 12.61 0.35
C TRP A 213 -6.77 12.98 1.82
N ARG A 214 -8.02 12.83 2.29
CA ARG A 214 -8.39 13.02 3.69
C ARG A 214 -8.56 11.64 4.33
N PRO A 215 -7.80 11.29 5.39
CA PRO A 215 -8.03 10.04 6.09
C PRO A 215 -9.46 10.01 6.64
N ALA A 216 -10.11 8.85 6.60
CA ALA A 216 -11.30 8.61 7.39
C ALA A 216 -10.90 8.74 8.87
N SER A 217 -11.60 9.59 9.62
CA SER A 217 -11.40 9.75 11.06
C SER A 217 -11.48 8.38 11.75
N SER A 218 -10.33 7.86 12.20
CA SER A 218 -10.29 6.61 12.95
C SER A 218 -11.04 6.77 14.27
N PRO A 219 -11.84 5.78 14.71
CA PRO A 219 -12.35 5.76 16.07
C PRO A 219 -11.15 5.50 17.00
N HIS A 220 -10.72 6.54 17.70
CA HIS A 220 -9.66 6.44 18.71
C HIS A 220 -9.97 5.28 19.67
N ARG A 221 -9.15 4.22 19.66
CA ARG A 221 -8.98 3.38 20.84
C ARG A 221 -8.11 4.18 21.81
N HIS A 222 -8.74 4.67 22.87
CA HIS A 222 -8.04 5.24 24.02
C HIS A 222 -7.08 4.20 24.59
N PHE A 223 -5.78 4.40 24.36
CA PHE A 223 -4.75 3.81 25.20
C PHE A 223 -4.79 4.57 26.53
N LEU A 224 -5.43 3.98 27.53
CA LEU A 224 -5.23 4.35 28.92
C LEU A 224 -3.79 3.99 29.29
N SER A 225 -2.97 5.00 29.59
CA SER A 225 -1.69 4.77 30.26
C SER A 225 -1.96 4.16 31.64
N PRO A 226 -1.26 3.09 32.08
CA PRO A 226 -1.23 2.76 33.49
C PRO A 226 -0.50 3.88 34.22
N ARG A 227 -1.19 4.53 35.17
CA ARG A 227 -0.50 5.22 36.26
C ARG A 227 0.04 4.13 37.17
N LEU A 228 1.37 4.04 37.28
CA LEU A 228 2.18 3.99 38.50
C LEU A 228 3.63 3.67 38.11
#